data_AF-A0A265UT41-F1
#
_entry.id   AF-A0A265UT41-F1
#
_cell.length_a   1.000
_cell.length_b   1.000
_cell.length_c   1.000
_cell.angle_alpha   90.00
_cell.angle_beta   90.00
_cell.angle_gamma   90.00
#
_symmetry.space_group_name_H-M   'P 1'
#
loop_
_entity.id
_entity.type
_entity.pdbx_description
1 polymer ?
#
loop_
_entity_poly.entity_id
_entity_poly.type
_entity_poly.pdbx_seq_one_letter_code
_entity_poly.pdbx_strand_id
1 'polypeptide(L)'
;MKYTPFISCLFLVLFLSCNEVNPKGEKEVIKFVKQWNADHTQIKSPYLRSDYMDLVTYYGNEWTRNQVQAHKTQLFEQFPDYSQRILNDQIDITKEGPSYLVTFTKHVSYNGIEADYPSYLSVMTKNGAFKILREGVVNSAQDLNAPIFPSARGGSAGISYERQVFGDFNGDGLSDYASVISPIRLSVAATDEAVQCEGGCNSIITFSNKDLNPITIKGVYQSQLENLKDLNGDGADEVGFWDIKPRSKTLYVFDAVTSRLLCEPIFINTTVHKNLSLIDVFKKSGRNKITITYSTQVNGKWVLKSNVVVLD
;
A
#
# COMPACT_ATOMS: atom_id res chain seq x y z
N MET A 1 -50.51 -27.10 -43.50
CA MET A 1 -49.31 -27.27 -42.64
C MET A 1 -48.18 -26.51 -43.30
N LYS A 2 -47.97 -25.24 -42.91
CA LYS A 2 -46.96 -24.78 -41.94
C LYS A 2 -45.51 -24.91 -42.44
N TYR A 3 -44.91 -23.73 -42.68
CA TYR A 3 -43.52 -23.29 -42.47
C TYR A 3 -42.81 -22.74 -43.72
N THR A 4 -42.74 -21.40 -43.78
CA THR A 4 -41.62 -20.63 -44.36
C THR A 4 -40.31 -20.96 -43.64
N PRO A 5 -39.16 -20.73 -44.29
CA PRO A 5 -38.30 -19.70 -43.72
C PRO A 5 -37.66 -18.74 -44.74
N PHE A 6 -37.83 -17.47 -44.43
CA PHE A 6 -36.98 -16.33 -44.78
C PHE A 6 -35.56 -16.56 -44.22
N ILE A 7 -34.57 -16.96 -45.03
CA ILE A 7 -33.15 -16.77 -44.69
C ILE A 7 -32.36 -16.63 -45.99
N SER A 8 -32.20 -15.40 -46.47
CA SER A 8 -31.09 -15.05 -47.38
C SER A 8 -30.90 -13.54 -47.43
N CYS A 9 -30.50 -12.92 -46.31
CA CYS A 9 -29.96 -11.55 -46.35
C CYS A 9 -29.20 -11.15 -45.07
N LEU A 10 -28.48 -12.07 -44.41
CA LEU A 10 -27.74 -11.73 -43.19
C LEU A 10 -26.39 -12.47 -43.09
N PHE A 11 -25.53 -12.30 -44.09
CA PHE A 11 -24.14 -12.81 -44.02
C PHE A 11 -23.13 -11.89 -44.70
N LEU A 12 -23.31 -10.57 -44.59
CA LEU A 12 -22.41 -9.59 -45.22
C LEU A 12 -22.07 -8.36 -44.34
N VAL A 13 -22.22 -8.46 -43.01
CA VAL A 13 -21.86 -7.35 -42.09
C VAL A 13 -21.19 -7.84 -40.78
N LEU A 14 -20.33 -8.87 -40.84
CA LEU A 14 -19.59 -9.34 -39.65
C LEU A 14 -18.06 -9.31 -39.75
N PHE A 15 -17.49 -8.66 -40.77
CA PHE A 15 -16.03 -8.58 -40.93
C PHE A 15 -15.46 -7.16 -41.01
N LEU A 16 -16.18 -6.15 -40.51
CA LEU A 16 -15.69 -4.76 -40.42
C LEU A 16 -15.98 -4.12 -39.06
N SER A 17 -15.59 -4.78 -37.97
CA SER A 17 -15.38 -4.08 -36.70
C SER A 17 -14.31 -4.76 -35.84
N CYS A 18 -13.15 -5.04 -36.42
CA CYS A 18 -11.95 -4.78 -35.64
C CYS A 18 -11.88 -3.27 -35.54
N ASN A 19 -12.32 -2.70 -34.40
CA ASN A 19 -11.87 -1.37 -34.02
C ASN A 19 -10.35 -1.48 -33.91
N GLU A 20 -9.65 -1.18 -35.00
CA GLU A 20 -8.23 -0.87 -34.95
C GLU A 20 -8.12 0.29 -33.97
N VAL A 21 -7.69 -0.03 -32.76
CA VAL A 21 -7.31 0.98 -31.78
C VAL A 21 -6.13 1.68 -32.43
N ASN A 22 -6.40 2.87 -32.98
CA ASN A 22 -5.41 3.70 -33.62
C ASN A 22 -4.20 3.79 -32.67
N PRO A 23 -3.00 3.36 -33.09
CA PRO A 23 -1.88 3.26 -32.17
C PRO A 23 -1.59 4.65 -31.63
N LYS A 24 -1.77 4.82 -30.32
CA LYS A 24 -1.50 6.09 -29.64
C LYS A 24 -0.04 6.49 -29.89
N GLY A 25 0.18 7.69 -30.42
CA GLY A 25 1.48 8.20 -30.80
C GLY A 25 2.06 9.19 -29.80
N GLU A 26 3.13 9.88 -30.19
CA GLU A 26 3.87 10.81 -29.34
C GLU A 26 2.99 11.99 -28.86
N LYS A 27 2.10 12.50 -29.70
CA LYS A 27 1.18 13.59 -29.33
C LYS A 27 0.24 13.18 -28.20
N GLU A 28 -0.27 11.96 -28.23
CA GLU A 28 -1.12 11.41 -27.18
C GLU A 28 -0.33 11.19 -25.89
N VAL A 29 0.94 10.77 -25.99
CA VAL A 29 1.84 10.65 -24.83
C VAL A 29 2.10 12.02 -24.19
N ILE A 30 2.39 13.06 -24.98
CA ILE A 30 2.54 14.44 -24.48
C ILE A 30 1.29 14.86 -23.70
N LYS A 31 0.11 14.64 -24.29
CA LYS A 31 -1.16 14.99 -23.64
C LYS A 31 -1.35 14.24 -22.32
N PHE A 32 -1.04 12.95 -22.30
CA PHE A 32 -1.10 12.12 -21.09
C PHE A 32 -0.17 12.65 -19.99
N VAL A 33 1.08 12.96 -20.33
CA VAL A 33 2.08 13.45 -19.36
C VAL A 33 1.69 14.82 -18.80
N LYS A 34 1.18 15.73 -19.65
CA LYS A 34 0.68 17.03 -19.20
C LYS A 34 -0.52 16.88 -18.27
N GLN A 35 -1.44 15.97 -18.57
CA GLN A 35 -2.60 15.69 -17.71
C GLN A 35 -2.16 15.11 -16.37
N TRP A 36 -1.29 14.08 -16.39
CA TRP A 36 -0.69 13.49 -15.20
C TRP A 36 0.00 14.54 -14.31
N ASN A 37 0.75 15.48 -14.90
CA ASN A 37 1.37 16.57 -14.15
C ASN A 37 0.31 17.49 -13.52
N ALA A 38 -0.70 17.89 -14.29
CA ALA A 38 -1.78 18.75 -13.81
C ALA A 38 -2.65 18.11 -12.71
N ASP A 39 -2.70 16.78 -12.66
CA ASP A 39 -3.46 16.03 -11.65
C ASP A 39 -2.68 15.83 -10.35
N HIS A 40 -1.44 16.31 -10.25
CA HIS A 40 -0.70 16.40 -8.99
C HIS A 40 -1.17 17.59 -8.15
N THR A 41 -2.39 17.46 -7.66
CA THR A 41 -3.00 18.34 -6.65
C THR A 41 -3.55 17.50 -5.51
N GLN A 42 -3.72 18.08 -4.33
CA GLN A 42 -4.29 17.37 -3.17
C GLN A 42 -5.61 16.68 -3.52
N ILE A 43 -6.48 17.35 -4.29
CA ILE A 43 -7.81 16.85 -4.68
C ILE A 43 -7.72 15.70 -5.69
N LYS A 44 -6.80 15.78 -6.65
CA LYS A 44 -6.76 14.83 -7.77
C LYS A 44 -5.73 13.72 -7.61
N SER A 45 -4.82 13.85 -6.65
CA SER A 45 -3.82 12.85 -6.37
C SER A 45 -4.37 11.43 -6.16
N PRO A 46 -5.58 11.20 -5.59
CA PRO A 46 -6.15 9.84 -5.49
C PRO A 46 -6.42 9.17 -6.84
N TYR A 47 -6.63 9.94 -7.92
CA TYR A 47 -6.95 9.41 -9.25
C TYR A 47 -5.70 8.99 -10.03
N LEU A 48 -4.52 9.49 -9.64
CA LEU A 48 -3.24 9.18 -10.28
C LEU A 48 -2.92 7.68 -10.22
N ARG A 49 -3.40 6.95 -9.20
CA ARG A 49 -3.28 5.48 -9.09
C ARG A 49 -3.62 4.76 -10.39
N SER A 50 -4.65 5.25 -11.09
CA SER A 50 -5.13 4.63 -12.32
C SER A 50 -4.13 4.75 -13.47
N ASP A 51 -3.22 5.73 -13.44
CA ASP A 51 -2.21 5.96 -14.48
C ASP A 51 -1.02 5.00 -14.38
N TYR A 52 -0.88 4.24 -13.29
CA TYR A 52 0.26 3.35 -13.05
C TYR A 52 -0.01 1.90 -13.44
N MET A 53 1.05 1.21 -13.87
CA MET A 53 1.09 -0.25 -13.98
C MET A 53 0.96 -0.91 -12.60
N ASP A 54 0.54 -2.18 -12.57
CA ASP A 54 0.43 -2.98 -11.34
C ASP A 54 1.72 -2.98 -10.52
N LEU A 55 2.86 -3.11 -11.21
CA LEU A 55 4.23 -2.97 -10.70
C LEU A 55 4.94 -1.86 -11.48
N VAL A 56 5.64 -0.98 -10.77
CA VAL A 56 6.24 0.25 -11.28
C VAL A 56 7.68 0.37 -10.76
N THR A 57 8.64 0.70 -11.62
CA THR A 57 9.94 1.18 -11.15
C THR A 57 9.82 2.66 -10.78
N TYR A 58 9.65 2.94 -9.48
CA TYR A 58 9.38 4.27 -8.94
C TYR A 58 10.58 4.73 -8.10
N TYR A 59 11.27 5.79 -8.57
CA TYR A 59 12.50 6.34 -7.99
C TYR A 59 13.56 5.27 -7.71
N GLY A 60 13.86 4.44 -8.72
CA GLY A 60 14.91 3.43 -8.69
C GLY A 60 14.56 2.11 -7.99
N ASN A 61 13.37 1.99 -7.42
CA ASN A 61 12.92 0.78 -6.70
C ASN A 61 11.61 0.25 -7.32
N GLU A 62 11.31 -1.03 -7.13
CA GLU A 62 10.05 -1.63 -7.59
C GLU A 62 8.94 -1.49 -6.55
N TRP A 63 7.78 -0.99 -6.99
CA TRP A 63 6.63 -0.72 -6.13
C TRP A 63 5.33 -1.11 -6.82
N THR A 64 4.34 -1.52 -6.05
CA THR A 64 2.97 -1.67 -6.56
C THR A 64 2.32 -0.30 -6.80
N ARG A 65 1.36 -0.20 -7.72
CA ARG A 65 0.57 1.04 -7.90
C ARG A 65 -0.09 1.58 -6.63
N ASN A 66 -0.45 0.69 -5.69
CA ASN A 66 -1.02 1.11 -4.41
C ASN A 66 0.03 1.81 -3.54
N GLN A 67 1.26 1.28 -3.51
CA GLN A 67 2.37 1.91 -2.78
C GLN A 67 2.78 3.25 -3.43
N VAL A 68 2.77 3.34 -4.77
CA VAL A 68 2.99 4.62 -5.47
C VAL A 68 1.92 5.64 -5.08
N GLN A 69 0.64 5.24 -5.06
CA GLN A 69 -0.45 6.11 -4.62
C GLN A 69 -0.26 6.57 -3.17
N ALA A 70 0.15 5.67 -2.26
CA ALA A 70 0.44 6.03 -0.87
C ALA A 70 1.57 7.07 -0.78
N HIS A 71 2.66 6.91 -1.52
CA HIS A 71 3.76 7.88 -1.56
C HIS A 71 3.33 9.26 -2.06
N LYS A 72 2.40 9.30 -3.03
CA LYS A 72 1.83 10.56 -3.53
C LYS A 72 0.87 11.20 -2.54
N THR A 73 0.01 10.41 -1.91
CA THR A 73 -0.90 10.90 -0.86
C THR A 73 -0.10 11.57 0.26
N GLN A 74 0.94 10.88 0.73
CA GLN A 74 1.77 11.39 1.80
C GLN A 74 2.64 12.59 1.41
N LEU A 75 2.98 12.75 0.12
CA LEU A 75 3.63 13.97 -0.36
C LEU A 75 2.73 15.20 -0.08
N PHE A 76 1.44 15.11 -0.38
CA PHE A 76 0.50 16.20 -0.13
C PHE A 76 0.12 16.35 1.34
N GLU A 77 0.20 15.28 2.15
CA GLU A 77 0.01 15.38 3.61
C GLU A 77 1.18 16.11 4.29
N GLN A 78 2.43 15.80 3.89
CA GLN A 78 3.63 16.43 4.45
C GLN A 78 3.87 17.84 3.92
N PHE A 79 3.51 18.08 2.67
CA PHE A 79 3.69 19.34 1.98
C PHE A 79 2.36 19.76 1.36
N PRO A 80 1.41 20.30 2.16
CA PRO A 80 0.10 20.72 1.65
C PRO A 80 0.17 21.81 0.59
N ASP A 81 1.25 22.60 0.58
CA ASP A 81 1.54 23.62 -0.41
C ASP A 81 2.32 23.09 -1.63
N TYR A 82 2.57 21.78 -1.70
CA TYR A 82 3.30 21.18 -2.81
C TYR A 82 2.61 21.43 -4.14
N SER A 83 3.38 21.95 -5.08
CA SER A 83 2.98 22.08 -6.48
C SER A 83 4.08 21.61 -7.42
N GLN A 84 3.70 21.20 -8.62
CA GLN A 84 4.65 20.88 -9.68
C GLN A 84 4.18 21.35 -11.05
N ARG A 85 5.14 21.63 -11.93
CA ARG A 85 4.92 21.93 -13.34
C ARG A 85 6.07 21.43 -14.19
N ILE A 86 5.78 21.21 -15.47
CA ILE A 86 6.82 20.96 -16.48
C ILE A 86 7.40 22.31 -16.90
N LEU A 87 8.70 22.50 -16.73
CA LEU A 87 9.37 23.75 -17.04
C LEU A 87 9.32 24.01 -18.55
N ASN A 88 8.91 25.22 -18.94
CA ASN A 88 8.82 25.68 -20.33
C ASN A 88 7.94 24.82 -21.26
N ASP A 89 7.06 23.97 -20.72
CA ASP A 89 6.27 23.00 -21.49
C ASP A 89 7.12 22.06 -22.36
N GLN A 90 8.42 21.93 -22.06
CA GLN A 90 9.37 21.12 -22.83
C GLN A 90 9.33 19.66 -22.38
N ILE A 91 9.02 18.79 -23.33
CA ILE A 91 8.94 17.34 -23.15
C ILE A 91 9.64 16.71 -24.36
N ASP A 92 10.65 15.89 -24.09
CA ASP A 92 11.31 15.07 -25.11
C ASP A 92 10.78 13.64 -25.03
N ILE A 93 10.54 13.02 -26.19
CA ILE A 93 10.02 11.66 -26.29
C ILE A 93 10.93 10.82 -27.17
N THR A 94 11.30 9.66 -26.65
CA THR A 94 12.03 8.62 -27.37
C THR A 94 11.20 7.34 -27.36
N LYS A 95 10.89 6.80 -28.54
CA LYS A 95 10.20 5.50 -28.63
C LYS A 95 11.18 4.37 -28.35
N GLU A 96 10.87 3.54 -27.35
CA GLU A 96 11.66 2.39 -26.91
C GLU A 96 10.82 1.12 -26.96
N GLY A 97 10.86 0.41 -28.10
CA GLY A 97 10.06 -0.80 -28.31
C GLY A 97 8.54 -0.53 -28.16
N PRO A 98 7.84 -1.21 -27.22
CA PRO A 98 6.42 -1.00 -26.97
C PRO A 98 6.12 0.20 -26.04
N SER A 99 7.14 0.87 -25.53
CA SER A 99 7.04 1.99 -24.59
C SER A 99 7.61 3.29 -25.17
N TYR A 100 7.30 4.39 -24.51
CA TYR A 100 7.86 5.71 -24.76
C TYR A 100 8.62 6.15 -23.51
N LEU A 101 9.89 6.47 -23.66
CA LEU A 101 10.64 7.21 -22.66
C LEU A 101 10.34 8.69 -22.85
N VAL A 102 9.88 9.34 -21.79
CA VAL A 102 9.53 10.76 -21.75
C VAL A 102 10.48 11.42 -20.77
N THR A 103 11.22 12.43 -21.19
CA THR A 103 12.11 13.22 -20.33
C THR A 103 11.69 14.69 -20.32
N PHE A 104 11.77 15.32 -19.16
CA PHE A 104 11.37 16.72 -18.95
C PHE A 104 11.99 17.28 -17.68
N THR A 105 12.00 18.60 -17.54
CA THR A 105 12.39 19.25 -16.28
C THR A 105 11.15 19.51 -15.44
N LYS A 106 11.10 18.90 -14.25
CA LYS A 106 10.04 19.09 -13.27
C LYS A 106 10.42 20.22 -12.32
N HIS A 107 9.70 21.32 -12.37
CA HIS A 107 9.80 22.39 -11.40
C HIS A 107 8.82 22.13 -10.26
N VAL A 108 9.28 22.21 -9.02
CA VAL A 108 8.46 21.99 -7.82
C VAL A 108 8.55 23.18 -6.87
N SER A 109 7.49 23.40 -6.11
CA SER A 109 7.47 24.35 -4.99
C SER A 109 6.83 23.69 -3.77
N TYR A 110 7.45 23.84 -2.59
CA TYR A 110 6.94 23.34 -1.29
C TYR A 110 7.69 24.00 -0.13
N ASN A 111 7.01 24.31 0.97
CA ASN A 111 7.59 24.97 2.16
C ASN A 111 8.49 26.19 1.84
N GLY A 112 8.15 26.97 0.81
CA GLY A 112 8.96 28.10 0.33
C GLY A 112 10.25 27.74 -0.42
N ILE A 113 10.49 26.45 -0.69
CA ILE A 113 11.57 25.96 -1.55
C ILE A 113 11.05 25.89 -2.99
N GLU A 114 11.87 26.32 -3.94
CA GLU A 114 11.69 26.05 -5.38
C GLU A 114 12.89 25.26 -5.91
N ALA A 115 12.63 24.23 -6.71
CA ALA A 115 13.70 23.40 -7.27
C ALA A 115 13.30 22.79 -8.63
N ASP A 116 14.31 22.57 -9.48
CA ASP A 116 14.16 21.97 -10.80
C ASP A 116 14.85 20.60 -10.86
N TYR A 117 14.12 19.58 -11.28
CA TYR A 117 14.60 18.21 -11.37
C TYR A 117 14.44 17.63 -12.77
N PRO A 118 15.54 17.30 -13.47
CA PRO A 118 15.50 16.47 -14.66
C PRO A 118 14.83 15.13 -14.33
N SER A 119 13.66 14.90 -14.91
CA SER A 119 12.75 13.81 -14.57
C SER A 119 12.40 12.99 -15.80
N TYR A 120 11.93 11.76 -15.58
CA TYR A 120 11.47 10.91 -16.66
C TYR A 120 10.26 10.05 -16.27
N LEU A 121 9.47 9.70 -17.29
CA LEU A 121 8.46 8.65 -17.26
C LEU A 121 8.72 7.64 -18.37
N SER A 122 8.58 6.35 -18.09
CA SER A 122 8.41 5.34 -19.12
C SER A 122 6.93 4.98 -19.21
N VAL A 123 6.32 5.18 -20.37
CA VAL A 123 4.87 5.05 -20.59
C VAL A 123 4.62 3.99 -21.66
N MET A 124 3.64 3.13 -21.44
CA MET A 124 3.19 2.14 -22.44
C MET A 124 1.68 2.10 -22.55
N THR A 125 1.15 1.56 -23.65
CA THR A 125 -0.29 1.32 -23.79
C THR A 125 -0.64 -0.08 -23.27
N LYS A 126 -1.60 -0.16 -22.33
CA LYS A 126 -2.18 -1.41 -21.81
C LYS A 126 -3.70 -1.28 -21.78
N ASN A 127 -4.40 -2.23 -22.40
CA ASN A 127 -5.87 -2.23 -22.50
C ASN A 127 -6.44 -0.90 -23.05
N GLY A 128 -5.78 -0.33 -24.06
CA GLY A 128 -6.19 0.93 -24.69
C GLY A 128 -5.91 2.20 -23.87
N ALA A 129 -5.37 2.10 -22.66
CA ALA A 129 -4.98 3.23 -21.82
C ALA A 129 -3.46 3.35 -21.69
N PHE A 130 -2.94 4.57 -21.53
CA PHE A 130 -1.54 4.74 -21.15
C PHE A 130 -1.35 4.33 -19.70
N LYS A 131 -0.20 3.72 -19.41
CA LYS A 131 0.24 3.34 -18.07
C LYS A 131 1.71 3.68 -17.89
N ILE A 132 2.04 4.17 -16.70
CA ILE A 132 3.40 4.46 -16.27
C ILE A 132 4.03 3.17 -15.76
N LEU A 133 5.11 2.77 -16.43
CA LEU A 133 5.98 1.65 -16.04
C LEU A 133 7.11 2.12 -15.13
N ARG A 134 7.63 3.33 -15.37
CA ARG A 134 8.73 3.92 -14.60
C ARG A 134 8.51 5.40 -14.35
N GLU A 135 8.83 5.87 -13.16
CA GLU A 135 8.91 7.29 -12.82
C GLU A 135 10.16 7.54 -12.00
N GLY A 136 10.91 8.59 -12.33
CA GLY A 136 12.07 8.96 -11.54
C GLY A 136 12.71 10.28 -11.96
N VAL A 137 13.86 10.52 -11.37
CA VAL A 137 14.76 11.62 -11.67
C VAL A 137 16.04 11.07 -12.27
N VAL A 138 16.66 11.81 -13.18
CA VAL A 138 17.91 11.39 -13.83
C VAL A 138 19.01 11.37 -12.76
N ASN A 139 19.83 10.31 -12.74
CA ASN A 139 20.84 10.08 -11.69
C ASN A 139 21.87 11.22 -11.53
N SER A 140 22.03 12.08 -12.52
CA SER A 140 22.90 13.27 -12.47
C SER A 140 22.22 14.51 -11.86
N ALA A 141 20.96 14.41 -11.44
CA ALA A 141 20.25 15.51 -10.81
C ALA A 141 20.83 15.81 -9.42
N GLN A 142 20.86 17.10 -9.07
CA GLN A 142 21.24 17.56 -7.73
C GLN A 142 20.08 17.33 -6.75
N ASP A 143 20.37 17.31 -5.45
CA ASP A 143 19.38 17.24 -4.37
C ASP A 143 18.41 16.04 -4.42
N LEU A 144 18.90 14.87 -4.82
CA LEU A 144 18.15 13.59 -4.77
C LEU A 144 17.71 13.17 -3.35
N ASN A 145 18.23 13.86 -2.32
CA ASN A 145 17.87 13.72 -0.92
C ASN A 145 16.76 14.70 -0.48
N ALA A 146 16.14 15.44 -1.40
CA ALA A 146 15.05 16.33 -1.08
C ALA A 146 13.86 15.56 -0.48
N PRO A 147 13.24 16.04 0.61
CA PRO A 147 12.25 15.28 1.39
C PRO A 147 10.94 15.02 0.62
N ILE A 148 10.75 15.65 -0.54
CA ILE A 148 9.66 15.31 -1.47
C ILE A 148 9.86 13.96 -2.17
N PHE A 149 11.08 13.44 -2.24
CA PHE A 149 11.36 12.16 -2.87
C PHE A 149 11.13 10.99 -1.91
N PRO A 150 10.62 9.85 -2.42
CA PRO A 150 10.42 8.65 -1.59
C PRO A 150 11.73 8.15 -0.95
N SER A 151 12.85 8.27 -1.66
CA SER A 151 14.18 7.88 -1.20
C SER A 151 14.66 8.69 0.02
N ALA A 152 14.42 10.00 0.02
CA ALA A 152 14.78 10.90 1.11
C ALA A 152 13.89 10.72 2.35
N ARG A 153 12.61 10.41 2.13
CA ARG A 153 11.68 10.00 3.19
C ARG A 153 12.04 8.63 3.80
N GLY A 154 13.03 7.94 3.23
CA GLY A 154 13.55 6.64 3.66
C GLY A 154 15.01 6.66 4.14
N GLY A 155 15.50 7.78 4.69
CA GLY A 155 16.92 7.97 4.99
C GLY A 155 17.29 8.52 6.37
N SER A 156 16.52 8.28 7.43
CA SER A 156 16.98 8.29 8.84
C SER A 156 15.77 8.04 9.76
N ALA A 157 15.88 7.04 10.65
CA ALA A 157 14.85 6.66 11.62
C ALA A 157 13.47 6.28 11.02
N GLY A 158 13.39 5.07 10.44
CA GLY A 158 12.26 4.16 10.59
C GLY A 158 10.83 4.73 10.66
N ILE A 159 10.39 5.52 9.69
CA ILE A 159 8.96 5.56 9.33
C ILE A 159 8.76 4.53 8.22
N SER A 160 8.65 3.28 8.67
CA SER A 160 8.21 2.16 7.84
C SER A 160 6.76 2.43 7.42
N TYR A 161 6.53 2.66 6.12
CA TYR A 161 5.19 2.76 5.53
C TYR A 161 4.39 1.44 5.63
N GLU A 162 4.98 0.37 6.17
CA GLU A 162 4.27 -0.85 6.57
C GLU A 162 3.55 -0.71 7.93
N ARG A 163 3.61 0.47 8.58
CA ARG A 163 3.11 0.66 9.94
C ARG A 163 1.78 1.39 10.06
N GLN A 164 1.19 1.87 8.97
CA GLN A 164 -0.10 2.57 8.99
C GLN A 164 -1.18 1.74 8.29
N VAL A 165 -2.33 1.57 8.96
CA VAL A 165 -3.53 0.93 8.41
C VAL A 165 -4.70 1.90 8.49
N PHE A 166 -5.46 2.01 7.41
CA PHE A 166 -6.62 2.90 7.34
C PHE A 166 -7.91 2.13 7.67
N GLY A 167 -8.84 2.77 8.37
CA GLY A 167 -10.08 2.15 8.86
C GLY A 167 -10.97 3.15 9.59
N ASP A 168 -12.20 2.77 9.88
CA ASP A 168 -13.14 3.53 10.71
C ASP A 168 -12.98 3.09 12.18
N PHE A 169 -11.87 3.47 12.82
CA PHE A 169 -11.50 2.93 14.14
C PHE A 169 -12.30 3.48 15.32
N ASN A 170 -13.03 4.58 15.12
CA ASN A 170 -13.91 5.19 16.12
C ASN A 170 -15.41 4.98 15.83
N GLY A 171 -15.76 4.41 14.68
CA GLY A 171 -17.13 4.05 14.30
C GLY A 171 -18.00 5.23 13.89
N ASP A 172 -17.41 6.32 13.40
CA ASP A 172 -18.15 7.52 12.96
C ASP A 172 -18.49 7.51 11.46
N GLY A 173 -18.07 6.49 10.72
CA GLY A 173 -18.27 6.34 9.29
C GLY A 173 -17.22 7.06 8.44
N LEU A 174 -16.23 7.72 9.04
CA LEU A 174 -15.13 8.40 8.37
C LEU A 174 -13.84 7.56 8.44
N SER A 175 -12.95 7.75 7.46
CA SER A 175 -11.68 7.02 7.44
C SER A 175 -10.66 7.70 8.35
N ASP A 176 -10.14 6.93 9.30
CA ASP A 176 -9.00 7.22 10.15
C ASP A 176 -7.78 6.35 9.76
N TYR A 177 -6.66 6.51 10.49
CA TYR A 177 -5.53 5.60 10.44
C TYR A 177 -5.02 5.21 11.82
N ALA A 178 -4.60 3.95 11.95
CA ALA A 178 -3.80 3.47 13.08
C ALA A 178 -2.35 3.33 12.64
N SER A 179 -1.40 3.66 13.51
CA SER A 179 0.03 3.55 13.28
C SER A 179 0.76 2.88 14.43
N VAL A 180 1.78 2.08 14.16
CA VAL A 180 2.62 1.48 15.21
C VAL A 180 3.94 2.22 15.38
N ILE A 181 4.27 2.57 16.63
CA ILE A 181 5.59 3.03 17.06
C ILE A 181 6.32 1.80 17.59
N SER A 182 7.33 1.31 16.85
CA SER A 182 8.19 0.21 17.29
C SER A 182 9.35 0.74 18.15
N PRO A 183 9.88 -0.05 19.10
CA PRO A 183 10.99 0.38 19.94
C PRO A 183 12.29 0.47 19.14
N ILE A 184 13.21 1.31 19.59
CA ILE A 184 14.55 1.43 19.00
C ILE A 184 15.37 0.21 19.41
N ARG A 185 15.91 -0.52 18.44
CA ARG A 185 16.78 -1.69 18.68
C ARG A 185 18.23 -1.23 18.83
N LEU A 186 18.88 -1.62 19.93
CA LEU A 186 20.25 -1.22 20.26
C LEU A 186 21.32 -2.16 19.68
N SER A 187 20.96 -3.40 19.35
CA SER A 187 21.84 -4.34 18.66
C SER A 187 21.12 -5.06 17.52
N VAL A 188 21.84 -5.23 16.40
CA VAL A 188 21.47 -6.14 15.31
C VAL A 188 22.50 -7.28 15.35
N ALA A 189 22.51 -8.07 16.42
CA ALA A 189 23.34 -9.26 16.45
C ALA A 189 22.69 -10.31 15.53
N ALA A 190 23.40 -10.68 14.47
CA ALA A 190 23.12 -11.92 13.75
C ALA A 190 23.30 -13.07 14.75
N THR A 191 22.32 -13.96 14.83
CA THR A 191 22.23 -15.15 15.70
C THR A 191 21.62 -14.92 17.08
N ASP A 192 20.39 -15.42 17.25
CA ASP A 192 19.68 -15.94 18.45
C ASP A 192 19.88 -15.32 19.86
N GLU A 193 20.52 -14.16 20.01
CA GLU A 193 20.60 -13.43 21.28
C GLU A 193 19.37 -12.53 21.52
N ALA A 194 19.06 -12.31 22.80
CA ALA A 194 17.93 -11.51 23.23
C ALA A 194 18.00 -10.09 22.65
N VAL A 195 17.00 -9.71 21.84
CA VAL A 195 16.89 -8.37 21.25
C VAL A 195 16.86 -7.33 22.36
N GLN A 196 17.84 -6.43 22.36
CA GLN A 196 17.90 -5.31 23.30
C GLN A 196 17.29 -4.07 22.65
N CYS A 197 16.39 -3.41 23.37
CA CYS A 197 15.75 -2.18 22.95
C CYS A 197 16.01 -1.06 23.94
N GLU A 198 16.16 0.16 23.41
CA GLU A 198 16.26 1.37 24.22
C GLU A 198 14.94 1.59 24.98
N GLY A 199 15.00 1.76 26.30
CA GLY A 199 13.81 1.97 27.13
C GLY A 199 12.86 0.75 27.23
N GLY A 200 13.27 -0.41 26.73
CA GLY A 200 12.48 -1.64 26.71
C GLY A 200 11.79 -1.92 25.36
N CYS A 201 11.59 -3.20 25.04
CA CYS A 201 11.00 -3.59 23.76
C CYS A 201 9.47 -3.47 23.81
N ASN A 202 8.92 -2.27 23.70
CA ASN A 202 7.47 -2.06 23.68
C ASN A 202 7.06 -1.41 22.35
N SER A 203 5.99 -1.93 21.75
CA SER A 203 5.35 -1.30 20.59
C SER A 203 4.08 -0.57 21.02
N ILE A 204 3.79 0.57 20.41
CA ILE A 204 2.60 1.39 20.74
C ILE A 204 1.78 1.60 19.47
N ILE A 205 0.53 1.14 19.45
CA ILE A 205 -0.45 1.49 18.43
C ILE A 205 -1.00 2.87 18.79
N THR A 206 -1.06 3.75 17.82
CA THR A 206 -1.56 5.13 17.93
C THR A 206 -2.58 5.37 16.84
N PHE A 207 -3.52 6.29 17.05
CA PHE A 207 -4.58 6.59 16.10
C PHE A 207 -4.50 8.04 15.62
N SER A 208 -4.98 8.30 14.40
CA SER A 208 -5.17 9.65 13.85
C SER A 208 -6.16 10.44 14.70
N ASN A 209 -7.27 9.77 15.04
CA ASN A 209 -8.28 10.27 15.94
C ASN A 209 -7.72 10.40 17.36
N LYS A 210 -7.84 11.61 17.92
CA LYS A 210 -7.26 11.96 19.23
C LYS A 210 -8.10 11.48 20.41
N ASP A 211 -9.34 11.06 20.14
CA ASP A 211 -10.24 10.55 21.17
C ASP A 211 -9.99 9.05 21.47
N LEU A 212 -9.26 8.36 20.59
CA LEU A 212 -8.86 6.96 20.78
C LEU A 212 -7.57 6.85 21.61
N ASN A 213 -7.57 5.92 22.55
CA ASN A 213 -6.41 5.68 23.42
C ASN A 213 -5.32 4.88 22.70
N PRO A 214 -4.03 5.22 22.85
CA PRO A 214 -2.94 4.39 22.37
C PRO A 214 -2.90 3.02 23.07
N ILE A 215 -2.58 1.96 22.31
CA ILE A 215 -2.48 0.59 22.82
C ILE A 215 -1.01 0.21 22.94
N THR A 216 -0.54 -0.14 24.15
CA THR A 216 0.86 -0.53 24.38
C THR A 216 1.00 -2.05 24.50
N ILE A 217 1.84 -2.65 23.66
CA ILE A 217 2.15 -4.08 23.66
C ILE A 217 3.60 -4.26 24.13
N LYS A 218 3.76 -4.93 25.28
CA LYS A 218 5.06 -5.15 25.90
C LYS A 218 5.81 -6.33 25.27
N GLY A 219 7.13 -6.23 25.21
CA GLY A 219 8.02 -7.29 24.69
C GLY A 219 8.02 -7.47 23.17
N VAL A 220 7.51 -6.50 22.40
CA VAL A 220 7.41 -6.56 20.94
C VAL A 220 8.30 -5.51 20.29
N TYR A 221 9.26 -5.98 19.48
CA TYR A 221 10.24 -5.15 18.77
C TYR A 221 10.07 -5.13 17.25
N GLN A 222 9.28 -6.06 16.70
CA GLN A 222 8.99 -6.14 15.28
C GLN A 222 7.51 -6.51 15.12
N SER A 223 6.79 -5.70 14.35
CA SER A 223 5.34 -5.82 14.25
C SER A 223 4.78 -5.34 12.93
N GLN A 224 3.55 -5.77 12.65
CA GLN A 224 2.76 -5.36 11.51
C GLN A 224 1.30 -5.14 11.96
N LEU A 225 0.67 -4.08 11.45
CA LEU A 225 -0.75 -3.81 11.67
C LEU A 225 -1.61 -4.36 10.54
N GLU A 226 -2.84 -4.67 10.87
CA GLU A 226 -3.89 -5.07 9.94
C GLU A 226 -5.22 -4.46 10.39
N ASN A 227 -6.02 -3.95 9.45
CA ASN A 227 -7.41 -3.58 9.73
C ASN A 227 -8.28 -4.83 9.53
N LEU A 228 -8.92 -5.30 10.61
CA LEU A 228 -9.73 -6.52 10.60
C LEU A 228 -11.21 -6.26 10.28
N LYS A 229 -11.57 -5.00 10.01
CA LYS A 229 -12.93 -4.49 9.83
C LYS A 229 -13.77 -4.65 11.07
N ASP A 230 -15.00 -4.15 11.05
CA ASP A 230 -16.00 -4.34 12.10
C ASP A 230 -16.32 -5.84 12.35
N LEU A 231 -15.67 -6.43 13.35
CA LEU A 231 -15.75 -7.83 13.77
C LEU A 231 -16.85 -8.06 14.80
N ASN A 232 -16.95 -7.18 15.81
CA ASN A 232 -17.91 -7.26 16.91
C ASN A 232 -19.26 -6.57 16.59
N GLY A 233 -19.39 -5.92 15.43
CA GLY A 233 -20.64 -5.31 14.96
C GLY A 233 -21.03 -4.03 15.70
N ASP A 234 -20.07 -3.34 16.35
CA ASP A 234 -20.32 -2.10 17.08
C ASP A 234 -20.20 -0.83 16.20
N GLY A 235 -19.76 -1.00 14.96
CA GLY A 235 -19.59 0.06 13.97
C GLY A 235 -18.15 0.54 13.82
N ALA A 236 -17.24 0.24 14.74
CA ALA A 236 -15.82 0.52 14.64
C ALA A 236 -15.05 -0.66 14.04
N ASP A 237 -13.97 -0.36 13.32
CA ASP A 237 -13.04 -1.37 12.80
C ASP A 237 -12.09 -1.88 13.91
N GLU A 238 -11.85 -3.19 13.99
CA GLU A 238 -10.83 -3.77 14.86
C GLU A 238 -9.41 -3.72 14.28
N VAL A 239 -8.44 -3.69 15.19
CA VAL A 239 -7.01 -3.67 14.86
C VAL A 239 -6.37 -5.04 15.14
N GLY A 240 -5.84 -5.64 14.08
CA GLY A 240 -4.92 -6.75 14.16
C GLY A 240 -3.49 -6.25 14.36
N PHE A 241 -2.78 -6.83 15.31
CA PHE A 241 -1.37 -6.54 15.57
C PHE A 241 -0.57 -7.84 15.60
N TRP A 242 0.36 -7.99 14.66
CA TRP A 242 1.27 -9.12 14.59
C TRP A 242 2.56 -8.83 15.36
N ASP A 243 2.88 -9.63 16.38
CA ASP A 243 4.24 -9.74 16.95
C ASP A 243 5.03 -10.77 16.13
N ILE A 244 6.11 -10.32 15.49
CA ILE A 244 6.90 -11.12 14.55
C ILE A 244 8.26 -11.41 15.17
N LYS A 245 8.54 -12.69 15.42
CA LYS A 245 9.82 -13.18 15.93
C LYS A 245 10.40 -14.20 14.94
N PRO A 246 11.72 -14.51 15.00
CA PRO A 246 12.35 -15.44 14.06
C PRO A 246 11.69 -16.82 13.99
N ARG A 247 11.16 -17.30 15.11
CA ARG A 247 10.62 -18.67 15.27
C ARG A 247 9.11 -18.73 15.55
N SER A 248 8.45 -17.57 15.64
CA SER A 248 7.02 -17.49 15.92
C SER A 248 6.38 -16.20 15.43
N LYS A 249 5.07 -16.24 15.20
CA LYS A 249 4.23 -15.04 15.11
C LYS A 249 3.07 -15.13 16.09
N THR A 250 2.65 -14.01 16.64
CA THR A 250 1.46 -13.93 17.50
C THR A 250 0.56 -12.81 16.99
N LEU A 251 -0.72 -13.12 16.73
CA LEU A 251 -1.73 -12.11 16.40
C LEU A 251 -2.49 -11.69 17.66
N TYR A 252 -2.51 -10.39 17.91
CA TYR A 252 -3.37 -9.73 18.89
C TYR A 252 -4.54 -9.07 18.15
N VAL A 253 -5.76 -9.21 18.67
CA VAL A 253 -6.97 -8.63 18.09
C VAL A 253 -7.53 -7.65 19.11
N PHE A 254 -7.50 -6.36 18.77
CA PHE A 254 -7.94 -5.28 19.64
C PHE A 254 -9.21 -4.61 19.11
N ASP A 255 -10.10 -4.30 20.04
CA ASP A 255 -11.08 -3.23 19.89
C ASP A 255 -10.36 -1.89 20.04
N ALA A 256 -10.47 -1.05 19.02
CA ALA A 256 -9.80 0.25 18.97
C ALA A 256 -10.39 1.27 19.96
N VAL A 257 -11.70 1.23 20.17
CA VAL A 257 -12.44 2.16 21.03
C VAL A 257 -12.14 1.88 22.51
N THR A 258 -12.19 0.61 22.91
CA THR A 258 -11.99 0.21 24.31
C THR A 258 -10.54 -0.14 24.63
N SER A 259 -9.68 -0.28 23.62
CA SER A 259 -8.29 -0.74 23.73
C SER A 259 -8.14 -2.15 24.33
N ARG A 260 -9.22 -2.95 24.32
CA ARG A 260 -9.25 -4.30 24.91
C ARG A 260 -8.93 -5.37 23.88
N LEU A 261 -8.32 -6.45 24.35
CA LEU A 261 -8.22 -7.67 23.55
C LEU A 261 -9.59 -8.33 23.45
N LEU A 262 -10.01 -8.66 22.23
CA LEU A 262 -11.25 -9.39 22.00
C LEU A 262 -11.10 -10.90 22.13
N CYS A 263 -9.86 -11.40 22.08
CA CYS A 263 -9.54 -12.79 22.34
C CYS A 263 -8.11 -12.95 22.87
N GLU A 264 -7.81 -14.13 23.39
CA GLU A 264 -6.44 -14.50 23.73
C GLU A 264 -5.51 -14.40 22.51
N PRO A 265 -4.25 -13.96 22.67
CA PRO A 265 -3.31 -13.83 21.56
C PRO A 265 -3.08 -15.16 20.83
N ILE A 266 -3.15 -15.11 19.50
CA ILE A 266 -3.14 -16.29 18.64
C ILE A 266 -1.70 -16.60 18.23
N PHE A 267 -1.09 -17.59 18.90
CA PHE A 267 0.31 -17.96 18.67
C PHE A 267 0.48 -18.98 17.52
N ILE A 268 1.45 -18.74 16.63
CA ILE A 268 1.89 -19.66 15.58
C ILE A 268 3.39 -19.93 15.70
N ASN A 269 3.76 -21.21 15.79
CA ASN A 269 5.15 -21.65 15.69
C ASN A 269 5.56 -21.76 14.22
N THR A 270 6.28 -20.76 13.72
CA THR A 270 6.70 -20.68 12.31
C THR A 270 7.91 -21.56 12.00
N THR A 271 8.59 -22.11 13.02
CA THR A 271 9.65 -23.11 12.82
C THR A 271 9.04 -24.41 12.25
N VAL A 272 7.85 -24.76 12.73
CA VAL A 272 7.11 -25.97 12.32
C VAL A 272 6.17 -25.65 11.15
N HIS A 273 5.41 -24.55 11.24
CA HIS A 273 4.41 -24.16 10.26
C HIS A 273 4.94 -23.03 9.34
N LYS A 274 5.86 -23.40 8.44
CA LYS A 274 6.67 -22.43 7.65
C LYS A 274 5.87 -21.60 6.63
N ASN A 275 4.73 -22.10 6.15
CA ASN A 275 3.92 -21.45 5.12
C ASN A 275 2.68 -20.78 5.71
N LEU A 276 2.87 -19.73 6.50
CA LEU A 276 1.79 -18.96 7.13
C LEU A 276 0.77 -18.41 6.12
N SER A 277 1.19 -18.07 4.90
CA SER A 277 0.30 -17.58 3.84
C SER A 277 -0.72 -18.62 3.36
N LEU A 278 -0.54 -19.89 3.73
CA LEU A 278 -1.47 -20.99 3.43
C LEU A 278 -2.33 -21.37 4.64
N ILE A 279 -2.19 -20.66 5.76
CA ILE A 279 -2.90 -20.94 7.01
C ILE A 279 -3.83 -19.76 7.28
N ASP A 280 -5.13 -20.03 7.29
CA ASP A 280 -6.13 -19.10 7.79
C ASP A 280 -6.01 -19.00 9.33
N VAL A 281 -5.05 -18.20 9.80
CA VAL A 281 -4.85 -17.94 11.24
C VAL A 281 -6.07 -17.27 11.84
N PHE A 282 -6.75 -16.45 11.05
CA PHE A 282 -7.92 -15.69 11.43
C PHE A 282 -8.95 -15.70 10.29
N LYS A 283 -10.22 -15.94 10.64
CA LYS A 283 -11.35 -15.87 9.70
C LYS A 283 -12.64 -15.46 10.42
N LYS A 284 -13.37 -14.49 9.87
CA LYS A 284 -14.73 -14.17 10.33
C LYS A 284 -15.66 -15.36 10.03
N SER A 285 -16.30 -15.90 11.07
CA SER A 285 -17.15 -17.10 10.97
C SER A 285 -18.61 -16.85 11.33
N GLY A 286 -18.95 -15.63 11.75
CA GLY A 286 -20.33 -15.16 11.93
C GLY A 286 -20.37 -13.75 12.53
N ARG A 287 -21.57 -13.26 12.86
CA ARG A 287 -21.72 -12.04 13.66
C ARG A 287 -21.10 -12.27 15.03
N ASN A 288 -20.12 -11.43 15.38
CA ASN A 288 -19.37 -11.47 16.64
C ASN A 288 -18.70 -12.83 16.85
N LYS A 289 -18.32 -13.51 15.76
CA LYS A 289 -17.69 -14.83 15.80
C LYS A 289 -16.54 -14.91 14.83
N ILE A 290 -15.41 -15.37 15.35
CA ILE A 290 -14.21 -15.62 14.57
C ILE A 290 -13.77 -17.07 14.74
N THR A 291 -13.23 -17.64 13.69
CA THR A 291 -12.45 -18.87 13.76
C THR A 291 -10.99 -18.49 13.83
N ILE A 292 -10.31 -18.95 14.88
CA ILE A 292 -8.87 -18.77 15.04
C ILE A 292 -8.18 -20.10 14.85
N THR A 293 -6.98 -20.07 14.28
CA THR A 293 -6.10 -21.24 14.16
C THR A 293 -4.80 -20.94 14.89
N TYR A 294 -4.39 -21.80 15.81
CA TYR A 294 -3.22 -21.58 16.67
C TYR A 294 -2.36 -22.84 16.79
N SER A 295 -1.07 -22.65 17.06
CA SER A 295 -0.11 -23.71 17.33
C SER A 295 -0.16 -24.15 18.78
N THR A 296 -0.24 -25.46 19.03
CA THR A 296 -0.19 -26.04 20.37
C THR A 296 0.58 -27.35 20.36
N GLN A 297 1.04 -27.81 21.52
CA GLN A 297 1.69 -29.10 21.66
C GLN A 297 0.68 -30.17 22.10
N VAL A 298 0.64 -31.27 21.35
CA VAL A 298 -0.09 -32.49 21.72
C VAL A 298 0.91 -33.64 21.69
N ASN A 299 1.13 -34.28 22.85
CA ASN A 299 2.10 -35.38 23.00
C ASN A 299 3.52 -35.01 22.51
N GLY A 300 3.98 -33.79 22.82
CA GLY A 300 5.31 -33.29 22.43
C GLY A 300 5.45 -32.92 20.95
N LYS A 301 4.37 -33.02 20.14
CA LYS A 301 4.35 -32.60 18.74
C LYS A 301 3.55 -31.31 18.58
N TRP A 302 4.10 -30.37 17.82
CA TRP A 302 3.39 -29.16 17.42
C TRP A 302 2.32 -29.49 16.38
N VAL A 303 1.09 -29.08 16.66
CA VAL A 303 -0.06 -29.22 15.77
C VAL A 303 -0.83 -27.90 15.71
N LEU A 304 -1.55 -27.69 14.60
CA LEU A 304 -2.53 -26.61 14.50
C LEU A 304 -3.86 -27.09 15.07
N LYS A 305 -4.49 -26.26 15.89
CA LYS A 305 -5.89 -26.42 16.30
C LYS A 305 -6.67 -25.18 15.88
N SER A 306 -7.95 -25.36 15.64
CA SER A 306 -8.86 -24.27 15.36
C SER A 306 -10.07 -24.33 16.30
N ASN A 307 -10.53 -23.19 16.75
CA ASN A 307 -11.77 -23.05 17.51
C ASN A 307 -12.50 -21.77 17.12
N VAL A 308 -13.79 -21.74 17.42
CA VAL A 308 -14.61 -20.53 17.28
C VAL A 308 -14.56 -19.77 18.59
N VAL A 309 -14.34 -18.46 18.50
CA VAL A 309 -14.41 -17.51 19.62
C VAL A 309 -15.60 -16.59 19.36
N VAL A 310 -16.39 -16.36 20.41
CA VAL A 310 -17.42 -15.32 20.41
C VAL A 310 -16.75 -14.06 20.95
N LEU A 311 -16.86 -12.98 20.18
CA LEU A 311 -16.34 -11.67 20.55
C LEU A 311 -17.43 -10.94 21.34
N ASP A 312 -17.02 -10.33 22.45
CA ASP A 312 -17.88 -9.48 23.27
C ASP A 312 -18.12 -8.12 22.62
#